data_AF-A0A7X2CG25-F1
#
_entry.id   AF-A0A7X2CG25-F1
#
_cell.length_a   1.000
_cell.length_b   1.000
_cell.length_c   1.000
_cell.angle_alpha   90.00
_cell.angle_beta   90.00
_cell.angle_gamma   90.00
#
_symmetry.space_group_name_H-M   'P 1'
#
loop_
_entity.id
_entity.type
_entity.pdbx_description
1 polymer ?
#
loop_
_entity_poly.entity_id
_entity_poly.type
_entity_poly.pdbx_seq_one_letter_code
_entity_poly.pdbx_strand_id
1 'polypeptide(L)' 'RQPLLIDDRASIAQDIAHMIRESGLLVTLVAERSRLRQRDCIQQLELLVEADVRLVPGTALIEPYDSGKYLVTAKTLKFG' A
#
# COMPACT_ATOMS: atom_id res chain seq x y z
N ARG A 1 -16.05 -27.51 -5.60
CA ARG A 1 -14.69 -26.94 -5.78
C ARG A 1 -14.41 -26.09 -4.54
N GLN A 2 -13.54 -26.56 -3.65
CA GLN A 2 -13.05 -25.73 -2.54
C GLN A 2 -12.17 -24.61 -3.13
N PRO A 3 -12.23 -23.37 -2.61
CA PRO A 3 -11.30 -22.34 -3.03
C PRO A 3 -9.90 -22.72 -2.55
N LEU A 4 -8.93 -22.78 -3.48
CA LEU A 4 -7.53 -22.76 -3.08
C LEU A 4 -7.28 -21.43 -2.38
N LEU A 5 -6.67 -21.46 -1.19
CA LEU A 5 -5.99 -20.30 -0.63
C LEU A 5 -4.87 -19.95 -1.61
N ILE A 6 -5.14 -19.03 -2.52
CA ILE A 6 -4.14 -18.55 -3.45
C ILE A 6 -3.36 -17.46 -2.69
N ASP A 7 -2.25 -17.84 -2.06
CA ASP A 7 -1.21 -16.91 -1.56
C ASP A 7 -0.49 -16.20 -2.74
N ASP A 8 -1.19 -15.92 -3.84
CA ASP A 8 -0.58 -15.28 -4.99
C ASP A 8 -0.37 -13.80 -4.72
N ARG A 9 0.73 -13.28 -5.26
CA ARG A 9 1.12 -11.87 -5.17
C ARG A 9 -0.01 -10.95 -5.65
N ALA A 10 -0.82 -11.42 -6.60
CA ALA A 10 -1.99 -10.72 -7.09
C ALA A 10 -3.07 -10.53 -6.01
N SER A 11 -3.32 -11.53 -5.16
CA SER A 11 -4.28 -11.42 -4.06
C SER A 11 -3.77 -10.47 -2.97
N ILE A 12 -2.49 -10.58 -2.61
CA ILE A 12 -1.86 -9.66 -1.65
C ILE A 12 -1.96 -8.22 -2.17
N ALA A 13 -1.63 -7.99 -3.45
CA ALA A 13 -1.73 -6.67 -4.04
C ALA A 13 -3.17 -6.13 -4.05
N GLN A 14 -4.17 -6.97 -4.30
CA GLN A 14 -5.58 -6.59 -4.24
C GLN A 14 -5.98 -6.18 -2.81
N ASP A 15 -5.64 -6.98 -1.81
CA ASP A 15 -5.97 -6.71 -0.41
C ASP A 15 -5.36 -5.39 0.06
N ILE A 16 -4.08 -5.16 -0.25
CA ILE A 16 -3.40 -3.88 0.03
C ILE A 16 -4.09 -2.73 -0.67
N ALA A 17 -4.44 -2.88 -1.96
CA ALA A 17 -5.11 -1.82 -2.70
C ALA A 17 -6.53 -1.55 -2.17
N HIS A 18 -7.20 -2.55 -1.59
CA HIS A 18 -8.49 -2.38 -0.94
C HIS A 18 -8.33 -1.63 0.39
N MET A 19 -7.42 -2.08 1.25
CA MET A 19 -7.09 -1.47 2.55
C MET A 19 -6.73 0.02 2.41
N ILE A 20 -5.88 0.37 1.42
CA ILE A 20 -5.52 1.77 1.14
C ILE A 20 -6.75 2.60 0.78
N ARG A 21 -7.68 2.06 -0.02
CA ARG A 21 -8.92 2.76 -0.41
C ARG A 21 -9.84 2.95 0.79
N GLU A 22 -10.02 1.93 1.62
CA GLU A 22 -10.88 1.99 2.81
C GLU A 22 -10.36 2.94 3.87
N SER A 23 -9.03 3.12 3.96
CA SER A 23 -8.43 4.05 4.92
C SER A 23 -8.80 5.53 4.71
N GLY A 24 -9.22 5.91 3.50
CA GLY A 24 -9.44 7.32 3.12
C GLY A 24 -8.18 8.17 3.00
N LEU A 25 -7.00 7.62 3.34
CA LEU A 25 -5.72 8.34 3.30
C LEU A 25 -5.33 8.72 1.87
N LEU A 26 -5.63 7.88 0.86
CA LEU A 26 -5.32 8.19 -0.54
C LEU A 26 -6.08 9.44 -1.03
N VAL A 27 -7.37 9.57 -0.67
CA VAL A 27 -8.17 10.76 -1.01
C VAL A 27 -7.61 11.99 -0.31
N THR A 28 -7.23 11.85 0.96
CA THR A 28 -6.60 12.91 1.75
C THR A 28 -5.28 13.37 1.11
N LEU A 29 -4.43 12.42 0.70
CA LEU A 29 -3.15 12.70 0.04
C LEU A 29 -3.33 13.50 -1.26
N VAL A 30 -4.26 13.07 -2.12
CA VAL A 30 -4.52 13.74 -3.41
C VAL A 30 -5.08 15.15 -3.24
N ALA A 31 -5.90 15.37 -2.21
CA ALA A 31 -6.49 16.69 -1.93
C ALA A 31 -5.52 17.65 -1.19
N GLU A 32 -4.47 17.11 -0.56
CA GLU A 32 -3.54 17.89 0.25
C GLU A 32 -2.57 18.72 -0.61
N ARG A 33 -2.31 19.97 -0.21
CA ARG A 33 -1.41 20.90 -0.92
C ARG A 33 -0.09 21.16 -0.19
N SER A 34 -0.04 20.90 1.12
CA SER A 34 1.16 21.02 1.93
C SER A 34 2.05 19.80 1.71
N ARG A 35 3.26 20.03 1.19
CA ARG A 35 4.26 18.97 1.00
C ARG A 35 4.60 18.24 2.29
N LEU A 36 4.60 18.94 3.43
CA LEU A 36 4.85 18.32 4.73
C LEU A 36 3.72 17.32 5.07
N ARG A 37 2.47 17.75 4.97
CA ARG A 37 1.31 16.87 5.25
C ARG A 37 1.17 15.74 4.23
N GLN A 38 1.56 15.96 2.98
CA GLN A 38 1.64 14.88 1.99
C GLN A 38 2.67 13.82 2.40
N ARG A 39 3.87 14.23 2.85
CA ARG A 39 4.89 13.30 3.35
C ARG A 39 4.40 12.52 4.57
N ASP A 40 3.74 13.19 5.50
CA ASP A 40 3.17 12.52 6.68
C ASP A 40 2.08 11.51 6.28
N CYS A 41 1.22 11.86 5.31
CA CYS A 41 0.18 10.97 4.81
C CYS A 41 0.75 9.76 4.05
N ILE A 42 1.81 9.97 3.25
CA ILE A 42 2.57 8.89 2.60
C ILE A 42 3.17 7.95 3.66
N GLN A 43 3.80 8.50 4.70
CA GLN A 43 4.37 7.70 5.79
C GLN A 43 3.30 6.85 6.50
N GLN A 44 2.12 7.43 6.74
CA GLN A 44 0.99 6.69 7.32
C GLN A 44 0.50 5.57 6.41
N LEU A 45 0.42 5.81 5.09
CA LEU A 45 0.07 4.77 4.12
C LEU A 45 1.13 3.66 4.06
N GLU A 46 2.42 3.98 4.11
CA GLU A 46 3.49 2.99 4.17
C GLU A 46 3.37 2.13 5.42
N LEU A 47 3.20 2.74 6.60
CA LEU A 47 2.98 2.00 7.85
C LEU A 47 1.72 1.12 7.81
N LEU A 48 0.65 1.60 7.15
CA LEU A 48 -0.56 0.81 6.94
C LEU A 48 -0.29 -0.41 6.07
N VAL A 49 0.46 -0.26 4.97
CA VAL A 49 0.86 -1.38 4.11
C VAL A 49 1.74 -2.38 4.87
N GLU A 50 2.69 -1.88 5.67
CA GLU A 50 3.59 -2.73 6.46
C GLU A 50 2.90 -3.55 7.56
N ALA A 51 1.67 -3.19 7.94
CA ALA A 51 0.89 -3.97 8.88
C ALA A 51 0.45 -5.34 8.29
N ASP A 52 0.55 -5.54 6.98
CA ASP A 52 0.28 -6.83 6.35
C ASP A 52 1.44 -7.81 6.61
N VAL A 53 1.14 -8.83 7.41
CA VAL A 53 2.10 -9.88 7.83
C VAL A 53 2.69 -10.71 6.69
N ARG A 54 2.22 -10.55 5.44
CA ARG A 54 2.75 -11.23 4.25
C ARG A 54 3.88 -10.42 3.58
N LEU A 55 4.11 -9.17 4.02
CA LEU A 55 5.13 -8.26 3.50
C LEU A 55 6.35 -8.21 4.43
N VAL A 56 7.52 -7.92 3.87
CA VAL A 56 8.76 -7.68 4.62
C VAL A 56 8.65 -6.27 5.22
N PRO A 57 8.69 -6.10 6.57
CA PRO A 57 8.67 -4.78 7.20
C PRO A 57 9.84 -3.90 6.73
N GLY A 58 9.62 -2.60 6.61
CA GLY A 58 10.61 -1.64 6.10
C GLY A 58 10.79 -1.67 4.58
N THR A 59 9.89 -2.31 3.83
CA THR A 59 9.97 -2.40 2.36
C THR A 59 8.80 -1.78 1.62
N ALA A 60 7.76 -1.33 2.34
CA ALA A 60 6.68 -0.59 1.71
C ALA A 60 7.20 0.78 1.28
N LEU A 61 6.92 1.15 0.05
CA LEU A 61 7.33 2.42 -0.52
C LEU A 61 6.20 2.97 -1.39
N ILE A 62 5.85 4.24 -1.17
CA ILE A 62 4.82 4.93 -1.93
C ILE A 62 5.40 6.19 -2.56
N GLU A 63 5.51 6.17 -3.88
CA GLU A 63 6.14 7.23 -4.66
C GLU A 63 5.17 7.84 -5.68
N PRO A 64 5.29 9.14 -5.96
CA PRO A 64 4.52 9.75 -7.06
C PRO A 64 4.97 9.15 -8.39
N TYR A 65 4.00 8.70 -9.19
CA TYR A 65 4.26 8.19 -10.54
C TYR A 65 3.86 9.21 -11.61
N ASP A 66 2.73 9.87 -11.42
CA ASP A 66 2.14 10.86 -12.32
C ASP A 66 1.20 11.78 -11.51
N SER A 67 0.65 12.82 -12.14
CA SER A 67 -0.26 13.76 -11.47
C SER A 67 -1.45 13.02 -10.85
N GLY A 68 -1.51 13.02 -9.51
CA GLY A 68 -2.54 12.31 -8.73
C GLY A 68 -2.43 10.79 -8.74
N LYS A 69 -1.35 10.21 -9.26
CA LYS A 69 -1.10 8.76 -9.23
C LYS A 69 0.14 8.43 -8.42
N TYR A 70 0.01 7.45 -7.55
CA TYR A 70 1.08 6.94 -6.71
C TYR A 70 1.32 5.47 -7.02
N LEU A 71 2.59 5.09 -7.07
CA LEU A 71 3.02 3.70 -7.19
C LEU A 71 3.30 3.16 -5.78
N VAL A 72 2.70 2.03 -5.45
CA VAL A 72 2.92 1.32 -4.19
C VAL A 72 3.75 0.07 -4.49
N THR A 73 4.87 -0.09 -3.79
CA THR A 73 5.72 -1.29 -3.90
C THR A 73 6.03 -1.84 -2.52
N ALA A 74 6.18 -3.17 -2.41
CA ALA A 74 6.63 -3.85 -1.21
C ALA A 74 7.24 -5.21 -1.57
N LYS A 75 8.13 -5.74 -0.73
CA LYS A 75 8.63 -7.10 -0.88
C LYS A 75 7.73 -8.05 -0.12
N THR A 76 7.23 -9.08 -0.77
CA THR A 76 6.57 -10.21 -0.10
C THR A 76 7.59 -11.04 0.67
N LEU A 77 7.28 -11.51 1.89
CA LEU A 77 8.16 -12.35 2.70
C LEU A 77 8.65 -13.60 1.96
N LYS A 78 7.83 -14.11 1.03
CA LYS A 78 8.05 -15.32 0.23
C LYS A 78 8.13 -16.58 1.11
N PHE A 79 7.31 -17.58 0.80
CA PHE A 79 7.94 -18.90 0.66
C PHE A 79 8.88 -18.77 -0.54
N GLY A 80 10.17 -18.68 -0.22
CA GLY A 80 11.28 -18.53 -1.15
C GLY A 80 11.28 -19.63 -2.20
#